data_AF-A0A523DVC3-F1
#
_entry.id   AF-A0A523DVC3-F1
#
_cell.length_a   1.000
_cell.length_b   1.000
_cell.length_c   1.000
_cell.angle_alpha   90.00
_cell.angle_beta   90.00
_cell.angle_gamma   90.00
#
_symmetry.space_group_name_H-M   'P 1'
#
loop_
_entity.id
_entity.type
_entity.pdbx_description
1 polymer ?
#
loop_
_entity_poly.entity_id
_entity_poly.type
_entity_poly.pdbx_seq_one_letter_code
_entity_poly.pdbx_strand_id
1 'polypeptide(L)'
;MKDIFVLTRKISLRYRQRNPEARPVSPLPQVALAAALFLVSVTVAAEDSFRFRQEATLASFLGPEKSLMLRNARAGADVFFPVSDRIETIQANLHLEFTNSISLVQNRSQLRVSLNGNVLAQFRLNPDRPTVVANIELPERLLERGYNRLTFGASQHYTEQCEDPNAPELWTRIDPVASTIRLEGTLASIEPRLSQLSNLMDRKLWGPFELSLVTGTTLLEDKHLRWGSLISQGAPLRLDYVPLNVRWLPAEQHTKDQTKRRRQGRRFPRMAQEALVGRDAVLFGTRKELAPFLTSEQASRIVGAYLSVAPLDDDPAHFLLVISGTNDAEVELAATAFAFPNVAFPEAPESM
;
A
#
# COMPACT_ATOMS: atom_id res chain seq x y z
N MET A 1 44.05 -5.07 -46.71
CA MET A 1 44.64 -6.35 -47.16
C MET A 1 46.10 -6.11 -47.48
N LYS A 2 47.04 -6.86 -46.86
CA LYS A 2 48.48 -6.95 -47.17
C LYS A 2 49.31 -5.66 -47.04
N ASP A 3 50.62 -5.67 -46.76
CA ASP A 3 51.49 -6.47 -45.85
C ASP A 3 52.91 -5.84 -45.87
N ILE A 4 53.88 -6.42 -45.14
CA ILE A 4 55.36 -6.31 -45.31
C ILE A 4 56.13 -5.20 -44.53
N PHE A 5 56.61 -5.60 -43.34
CA PHE A 5 58.03 -5.63 -42.87
C PHE A 5 59.15 -4.70 -43.42
N VAL A 6 60.00 -4.19 -42.49
CA VAL A 6 61.49 -4.36 -42.37
C VAL A 6 62.02 -3.32 -41.32
N LEU A 7 62.48 -3.68 -40.11
CA LEU A 7 63.78 -4.23 -39.67
C LEU A 7 65.02 -3.29 -39.74
N THR A 8 65.61 -2.91 -38.58
CA THR A 8 67.08 -2.85 -38.38
C THR A 8 67.50 -2.76 -36.90
N ARG A 9 68.70 -3.29 -36.58
CA ARG A 9 69.34 -3.34 -35.24
C ARG A 9 70.72 -2.65 -35.23
N LYS A 10 71.19 -2.17 -34.08
CA LYS A 10 72.61 -2.14 -33.60
C LYS A 10 72.58 -2.30 -32.06
N ILE A 11 73.29 -3.22 -31.35
CA ILE A 11 74.73 -3.64 -31.32
C ILE A 11 75.60 -2.50 -30.72
N SER A 12 76.39 -2.62 -29.64
CA SER A 12 77.23 -3.70 -29.02
C SER A 12 77.04 -3.79 -27.48
N LEU A 13 77.34 -4.85 -26.69
CA LEU A 13 78.31 -5.97 -26.67
C LEU A 13 79.66 -5.75 -25.91
N ARG A 14 79.68 -6.19 -24.63
CA ARG A 14 80.76 -6.91 -23.87
C ARG A 14 82.09 -6.12 -23.58
N TYR A 15 83.00 -6.52 -22.65
CA TYR A 15 83.29 -7.82 -22.02
C TYR A 15 84.23 -7.73 -20.78
N ARG A 16 84.32 -8.83 -19.96
CA ARG A 16 85.45 -9.27 -19.07
C ARG A 16 85.76 -8.45 -17.80
N GLN A 17 86.28 -8.97 -16.66
CA GLN A 17 86.63 -10.31 -16.09
C GLN A 17 86.16 -10.31 -14.59
N ARG A 18 86.27 -11.32 -13.68
CA ARG A 18 86.93 -12.66 -13.63
C ARG A 18 86.10 -13.70 -12.79
N ASN A 19 86.77 -14.52 -11.98
CA ASN A 19 86.32 -15.62 -11.08
C ASN A 19 87.31 -15.69 -9.87
N PRO A 20 87.20 -16.58 -8.85
CA PRO A 20 86.03 -17.11 -8.08
C PRO A 20 86.29 -17.19 -6.54
N GLU A 21 85.30 -17.58 -5.71
CA GLU A 21 85.42 -18.56 -4.57
C GLU A 21 84.06 -18.77 -3.83
N ALA A 22 83.96 -19.69 -2.86
CA ALA A 22 82.75 -20.51 -2.68
C ALA A 22 82.15 -20.68 -1.26
N ARG A 23 80.79 -20.75 -1.22
CA ARG A 23 79.90 -21.44 -0.24
C ARG A 23 79.81 -20.85 1.20
N PRO A 24 78.73 -21.11 1.99
CA PRO A 24 77.76 -22.23 1.92
C PRO A 24 76.25 -21.85 1.86
N VAL A 25 75.40 -22.87 2.07
CA VAL A 25 73.96 -22.95 1.79
C VAL A 25 73.09 -22.57 2.99
N SER A 26 71.93 -21.96 2.75
CA SER A 26 70.82 -21.78 3.71
C SER A 26 69.45 -22.00 3.03
N PRO A 27 68.37 -22.37 3.76
CA PRO A 27 67.23 -23.10 3.18
C PRO A 27 66.12 -22.22 2.57
N LEU A 28 65.34 -22.86 1.67
CA LEU A 28 64.09 -22.34 1.11
C LEU A 28 62.97 -22.25 2.17
N PRO A 29 62.18 -21.17 2.18
CA PRO A 29 60.81 -21.18 2.68
C PRO A 29 59.78 -20.97 1.56
N GLN A 30 58.99 -22.03 1.35
CA GLN A 30 57.53 -22.01 1.15
C GLN A 30 56.90 -20.97 0.20
N VAL A 31 56.37 -21.48 -0.91
CA VAL A 31 55.43 -20.76 -1.79
C VAL A 31 54.12 -20.50 -1.04
N ALA A 32 53.84 -19.23 -0.73
CA ALA A 32 52.56 -18.83 -0.17
C ALA A 32 51.46 -18.85 -1.26
N LEU A 33 50.54 -19.80 -1.16
CA LEU A 33 49.38 -19.90 -2.04
C LEU A 33 48.36 -18.82 -1.66
N ALA A 34 48.36 -17.69 -2.36
CA ALA A 34 47.42 -16.61 -2.13
C ALA A 34 46.00 -17.04 -2.57
N ALA A 35 45.16 -17.41 -1.59
CA ALA A 35 43.75 -17.70 -1.82
C ALA A 35 43.01 -16.40 -2.20
N ALA A 36 42.56 -16.30 -3.44
CA ALA A 36 41.71 -15.20 -3.89
C ALA A 36 40.32 -15.34 -3.28
N LEU A 37 40.07 -14.64 -2.16
CA LEU A 37 38.72 -14.45 -1.66
C LEU A 37 37.94 -13.58 -2.66
N PHE A 38 37.09 -14.22 -3.45
CA PHE A 38 35.97 -13.54 -4.09
C PHE A 38 35.02 -13.05 -2.99
N LEU A 39 35.15 -11.77 -2.63
CA LEU A 39 34.09 -11.04 -1.92
C LEU A 39 32.90 -10.92 -2.87
N VAL A 40 32.00 -11.90 -2.81
CA VAL A 40 30.65 -11.74 -3.33
C VAL A 40 30.00 -10.64 -2.51
N SER A 41 30.00 -9.42 -3.04
CA SER A 41 29.19 -8.33 -2.51
C SER A 41 27.73 -8.72 -2.64
N VAL A 42 27.18 -9.32 -1.57
CA VAL A 42 25.73 -9.44 -1.42
C VAL A 42 25.21 -8.02 -1.31
N THR A 43 24.75 -7.47 -2.43
CA THR A 43 23.85 -6.34 -2.43
C THR A 43 22.60 -6.80 -1.70
N VAL A 44 22.51 -6.48 -0.40
CA VAL A 44 21.23 -6.44 0.29
C VAL A 44 20.42 -5.40 -0.48
N ALA A 45 19.56 -5.88 -1.39
CA ALA A 45 18.47 -5.07 -1.86
C ALA A 45 17.73 -4.62 -0.60
N ALA A 46 17.54 -3.31 -0.45
CA ALA A 46 16.64 -2.82 0.57
C ALA A 46 15.28 -3.47 0.27
N GLU A 47 14.87 -4.43 1.12
CA GLU A 47 13.64 -5.16 0.89
C GLU A 47 12.48 -4.16 0.83
N ASP A 48 11.52 -4.45 -0.06
CA ASP A 48 10.34 -3.62 -0.35
C ASP A 48 9.48 -3.51 0.93
N SER A 49 9.90 -2.61 1.83
CA SER A 49 9.38 -2.49 3.20
C SER A 49 7.98 -1.90 3.22
N PHE A 50 7.54 -1.29 2.12
CA PHE A 50 6.18 -0.84 1.90
C PHE A 50 5.32 -1.98 1.33
N ARG A 51 4.65 -2.73 2.21
CA ARG A 51 3.68 -3.77 1.83
C ARG A 51 2.34 -3.22 1.34
N PHE A 52 2.13 -1.91 1.46
CA PHE A 52 0.96 -1.20 0.94
C PHE A 52 1.44 -0.18 -0.10
N ARG A 53 0.99 -0.30 -1.35
CA ARG A 53 1.19 0.67 -2.42
C ARG A 53 -0.15 0.87 -3.13
N GLN A 54 -0.63 2.10 -3.15
CA GLN A 54 -1.88 2.47 -3.82
C GLN A 54 -1.68 3.75 -4.63
N GLU A 55 -2.33 3.82 -5.79
CA GLU A 55 -2.28 4.98 -6.67
C GLU A 55 -3.69 5.27 -7.21
N ALA A 56 -4.09 6.54 -7.17
CA ALA A 56 -5.42 6.98 -7.53
C ALA A 56 -5.36 8.31 -8.30
N THR A 57 -6.17 8.43 -9.35
CA THR A 57 -6.30 9.69 -10.12
C THR A 57 -7.03 10.73 -9.29
N LEU A 58 -6.73 12.03 -9.48
CA LEU A 58 -7.48 13.09 -8.80
C LEU A 58 -8.99 13.02 -9.12
N ALA A 59 -9.35 12.55 -10.31
CA ALA A 59 -10.72 12.33 -10.76
C ALA A 59 -11.49 11.27 -9.95
N SER A 60 -10.80 10.41 -9.19
CA SER A 60 -11.44 9.47 -8.25
C SER A 60 -11.88 10.14 -6.95
N PHE A 61 -11.29 11.29 -6.60
CA PHE A 61 -11.61 12.09 -5.41
C PHE A 61 -12.52 13.29 -5.72
N LEU A 62 -12.95 13.44 -6.97
CA LEU A 62 -13.83 14.51 -7.42
C LEU A 62 -15.29 14.06 -7.54
N GLY A 63 -16.20 15.01 -7.36
CA GLY A 63 -17.62 14.83 -7.68
C GLY A 63 -17.89 14.67 -9.19
N PRO A 64 -19.17 14.56 -9.60
CA PRO A 64 -19.58 14.17 -10.95
C PRO A 64 -18.94 14.97 -12.10
N GLU A 65 -18.70 16.27 -11.90
CA GLU A 65 -18.13 17.18 -12.90
C GLU A 65 -16.68 16.85 -13.31
N LYS A 66 -15.91 16.15 -12.46
CA LYS A 66 -14.52 15.72 -12.71
C LYS A 66 -13.63 16.74 -13.43
N SER A 67 -13.74 18.02 -13.07
CA SER A 67 -13.10 19.14 -13.77
C SER A 67 -12.36 20.05 -12.79
N LEU A 68 -11.10 20.37 -13.11
CA LEU A 68 -10.24 21.28 -12.34
C LEU A 68 -9.78 22.45 -13.21
N MET A 69 -10.73 23.35 -13.51
CA MET A 69 -10.52 24.53 -14.36
C MET A 69 -10.44 25.81 -13.50
N LEU A 70 -9.24 26.36 -13.37
CA LEU A 70 -8.94 27.61 -12.64
C LEU A 70 -9.06 28.80 -13.60
N ARG A 71 -10.20 29.50 -13.59
CA ARG A 71 -10.49 30.66 -14.46
C ARG A 71 -10.21 31.99 -13.73
N ASN A 72 -10.18 33.08 -14.49
CA ASN A 72 -10.06 34.47 -14.00
C ASN A 72 -8.67 34.75 -13.38
N ALA A 73 -8.41 36.01 -13.03
CA ALA A 73 -7.11 36.45 -12.51
C ALA A 73 -6.72 35.76 -11.19
N ARG A 74 -7.69 35.25 -10.43
CA ARG A 74 -7.46 34.42 -9.24
C ARG A 74 -8.54 33.36 -9.12
N ALA A 75 -8.12 32.10 -9.01
CA ALA A 75 -8.99 30.97 -8.70
C ALA A 75 -8.30 29.97 -7.78
N GLY A 76 -9.10 29.12 -7.14
CA GLY A 76 -8.62 27.95 -6.41
C GLY A 76 -9.59 26.79 -6.51
N ALA A 77 -9.07 25.57 -6.39
CA ALA A 77 -9.83 24.34 -6.33
C ALA A 77 -9.19 23.40 -5.30
N ASP A 78 -10.03 22.69 -4.54
CA ASP A 78 -9.61 21.72 -3.53
C ASP A 78 -9.93 20.30 -3.99
N VAL A 79 -9.01 19.36 -3.74
CA VAL A 79 -9.22 17.92 -3.85
C VAL A 79 -8.99 17.31 -2.47
N PHE A 80 -9.93 16.49 -2.00
CA PHE A 80 -9.85 15.84 -0.69
C PHE A 80 -9.55 14.36 -0.86
N PHE A 81 -8.31 13.94 -0.58
CA PHE A 81 -7.91 12.54 -0.66
C PHE A 81 -7.89 11.90 0.74
N PRO A 82 -8.41 10.68 0.90
CA PRO A 82 -8.41 10.01 2.19
C PRO A 82 -7.08 9.29 2.48
N VAL A 83 -6.73 9.21 3.76
CA VAL A 83 -5.67 8.37 4.33
C VAL A 83 -6.28 7.52 5.44
N SER A 84 -6.13 6.21 5.36
CA SER A 84 -6.66 5.26 6.35
C SER A 84 -5.95 5.38 7.71
N ASP A 85 -6.70 5.08 8.78
CA ASP A 85 -6.14 4.88 10.13
C ASP A 85 -5.33 3.57 10.22
N ARG A 86 -5.53 2.63 9.29
CA ARG A 86 -4.82 1.34 9.20
C ARG A 86 -3.46 1.44 8.50
N ILE A 87 -3.00 2.62 8.10
CA ILE A 87 -1.66 2.81 7.50
C ILE A 87 -0.78 3.50 8.54
N GLU A 88 0.47 3.06 8.71
CA GLU A 88 1.42 3.65 9.65
C GLU A 88 2.36 4.63 8.94
N THR A 89 3.40 4.12 8.27
CA THR A 89 4.36 4.92 7.48
C THR A 89 3.73 5.32 6.15
N ILE A 90 3.94 6.57 5.70
CA ILE A 90 3.48 7.04 4.39
C ILE A 90 4.55 7.85 3.66
N GLN A 91 5.10 7.28 2.59
CA GLN A 91 5.61 8.06 1.48
C GLN A 91 4.44 8.43 0.56
N ALA A 92 4.31 9.71 0.24
CA ALA A 92 3.24 10.19 -0.63
C ALA A 92 3.79 11.11 -1.72
N ASN A 93 3.29 10.95 -2.94
CA ASN A 93 3.68 11.76 -4.09
C ASN A 93 2.45 12.15 -4.90
N LEU A 94 2.43 13.40 -5.38
CA LEU A 94 1.48 13.91 -6.36
C LEU A 94 2.18 13.99 -7.71
N HIS A 95 1.76 13.15 -8.65
CA HIS A 95 1.97 13.36 -10.07
C HIS A 95 0.94 14.37 -10.56
N LEU A 96 1.41 15.51 -11.05
CA LEU A 96 0.58 16.64 -11.47
C LEU A 96 0.79 16.95 -12.95
N GLU A 97 -0.28 16.84 -13.73
CA GLU A 97 -0.35 17.33 -15.10
C GLU A 97 -1.29 18.53 -15.18
N PHE A 98 -0.82 19.64 -15.76
CA PHE A 98 -1.64 20.81 -16.00
C PHE A 98 -1.28 21.52 -17.31
N THR A 99 -2.24 22.29 -17.84
CA THR A 99 -2.05 23.17 -19.00
C THR A 99 -2.55 24.58 -18.68
N ASN A 100 -1.75 25.60 -18.96
CA ASN A 100 -2.18 27.01 -18.88
C ASN A 100 -2.48 27.63 -20.25
N SER A 101 -3.19 28.75 -20.24
CA SER A 101 -3.41 29.58 -21.43
C SER A 101 -2.09 30.10 -22.01
N ILE A 102 -1.99 30.12 -23.35
CA ILE A 102 -0.85 30.69 -24.09
C ILE A 102 -0.84 32.23 -24.11
N SER A 103 -1.88 32.87 -23.56
CA SER A 103 -1.98 34.34 -23.45
C SER A 103 -1.44 34.88 -22.12
N LEU A 104 -0.94 34.03 -21.22
CA LEU A 104 -0.48 34.46 -19.90
C LEU A 104 0.92 35.09 -19.92
N VAL A 105 1.14 36.05 -19.03
CA VAL A 105 2.44 36.67 -18.77
C VAL A 105 3.19 35.85 -17.70
N GLN A 106 4.25 35.16 -18.11
CA GLN A 106 4.96 34.18 -17.26
C GLN A 106 5.52 34.75 -15.95
N ASN A 107 6.00 35.99 -15.94
CA ASN A 107 6.64 36.58 -14.76
C ASN A 107 5.64 37.03 -13.68
N ARG A 108 4.33 37.02 -13.99
CA ARG A 108 3.25 37.36 -13.05
C ARG A 108 2.28 36.20 -12.80
N SER A 109 2.17 35.28 -13.75
CA SER A 109 1.24 34.15 -13.68
C SER A 109 1.87 32.95 -12.97
N GLN A 110 1.23 32.44 -11.93
CA GLN A 110 1.71 31.33 -11.12
C GLN A 110 0.60 30.37 -10.67
N LEU A 111 0.94 29.08 -10.60
CA LEU A 111 0.17 28.04 -9.94
C LEU A 111 0.86 27.66 -8.63
N ARG A 112 0.12 27.67 -7.52
CA ARG A 112 0.57 27.20 -6.21
C ARG A 112 -0.16 25.90 -5.86
N VAL A 113 0.59 24.94 -5.34
CA VAL A 113 0.08 23.68 -4.79
C VAL A 113 0.36 23.66 -3.29
N SER A 114 -0.66 23.33 -2.49
CA SER A 114 -0.56 23.28 -1.03
C SER A 114 -1.34 22.12 -0.43
N LEU A 115 -0.78 21.48 0.59
CA LEU A 115 -1.38 20.38 1.36
C LEU A 115 -1.73 20.87 2.76
N ASN A 116 -2.99 20.73 3.18
CA ASN A 116 -3.48 21.16 4.49
C ASN A 116 -3.07 22.61 4.84
N GLY A 117 -3.11 23.50 3.83
CA GLY A 117 -2.72 24.91 3.91
C GLY A 117 -1.21 25.20 3.79
N ASN A 118 -0.34 24.19 3.82
CA ASN A 118 1.11 24.34 3.70
C ASN A 118 1.53 24.31 2.22
N VAL A 119 2.30 25.30 1.77
CA VAL A 119 2.75 25.39 0.37
C VAL A 119 3.82 24.34 0.08
N LEU A 120 3.59 23.51 -0.94
CA LEU A 120 4.52 22.48 -1.39
C LEU A 120 5.30 22.91 -2.63
N ALA A 121 4.62 23.49 -3.62
CA ALA A 121 5.21 23.86 -4.90
C ALA A 121 4.61 25.16 -5.46
N GLN A 122 5.41 25.88 -6.24
CA GLN A 122 4.98 27.04 -7.02
C GLN A 122 5.60 26.97 -8.42
N PHE A 123 4.76 27.07 -9.45
CA PHE A 123 5.14 27.01 -10.86
C PHE A 123 4.82 28.34 -11.52
N ARG A 124 5.74 28.87 -12.34
CA ARG A 124 5.42 29.96 -13.27
C ARG A 124 4.64 29.39 -14.44
N LEU A 125 3.51 30.00 -14.78
CA LEU A 125 2.66 29.57 -15.89
C LEU A 125 3.26 30.11 -17.20
N ASN A 126 3.81 29.24 -18.04
CA ASN A 126 4.59 29.63 -19.21
C ASN A 126 3.73 29.56 -20.48
N PRO A 127 3.53 30.67 -21.23
CA PRO A 127 2.77 30.64 -22.47
C PRO A 127 3.46 29.83 -23.58
N ASP A 128 4.81 29.82 -23.62
CA ASP A 128 5.60 29.10 -24.63
C ASP A 128 5.69 27.58 -24.35
N ARG A 129 5.38 27.19 -23.11
CA ARG A 129 5.37 25.79 -22.64
C ARG A 129 4.15 25.58 -21.74
N PRO A 130 2.93 25.62 -22.31
CA PRO A 130 1.69 25.69 -21.53
C PRO A 130 1.40 24.40 -20.75
N THR A 131 1.85 23.25 -21.25
CA THR A 131 1.67 21.95 -20.59
C THR A 131 2.88 21.62 -19.72
N VAL A 132 2.62 21.26 -18.46
CA VAL A 132 3.63 20.94 -17.44
C VAL A 132 3.27 19.63 -16.75
N VAL A 133 4.29 18.78 -16.58
CA VAL A 133 4.24 17.56 -15.77
C VAL A 133 5.22 17.73 -14.60
N ALA A 134 4.77 17.47 -13.38
CA ALA A 134 5.59 17.61 -12.17
C ALA A 134 5.29 16.50 -11.16
N ASN A 135 6.32 16.03 -10.46
CA ASN A 135 6.18 15.15 -9.30
C ASN A 135 6.46 15.96 -8.03
N ILE A 136 5.53 15.98 -7.10
CA ILE A 136 5.58 16.79 -5.87
C ILE A 136 5.50 15.83 -4.68
N GLU A 137 6.52 15.83 -3.84
CA GLU A 137 6.48 15.10 -2.57
C GLU A 137 5.38 15.68 -1.67
N LEU A 138 4.57 14.82 -1.06
CA LEU A 138 3.57 15.17 -0.05
C LEU A 138 4.14 14.73 1.32
N PRO A 139 4.74 15.64 2.11
CA PRO A 139 5.51 15.24 3.28
C PRO A 139 4.64 14.58 4.35
N GLU A 140 5.06 13.43 4.88
CA GLU A 140 4.34 12.67 5.90
C GLU A 140 3.88 13.52 7.10
N ARG A 141 4.78 14.41 7.58
CA ARG A 141 4.50 15.36 8.67
C ARG A 141 3.36 16.37 8.42
N LEU A 142 2.84 16.43 7.19
CA LEU A 142 1.72 17.27 6.77
C LEU A 142 0.46 16.46 6.45
N LEU A 143 0.56 15.12 6.44
CA LEU A 143 -0.58 14.23 6.26
C LEU A 143 -1.29 14.00 7.59
N GLU A 144 -2.61 14.06 7.54
CA GLU A 144 -3.50 13.71 8.64
C GLU A 144 -4.20 12.39 8.32
N ARG A 145 -4.59 11.63 9.35
CA ARG A 145 -5.51 10.50 9.16
C ARG A 145 -6.90 11.03 8.83
N GLY A 146 -7.65 10.36 7.96
CA GLY A 146 -8.90 10.92 7.41
C GLY A 146 -8.65 11.69 6.11
N TYR A 147 -9.27 12.85 5.94
CA TYR A 147 -9.26 13.57 4.66
C TYR A 147 -8.24 14.70 4.61
N ASN A 148 -7.32 14.63 3.65
CA ASN A 148 -6.29 15.63 3.40
C ASN A 148 -6.72 16.57 2.27
N ARG A 149 -6.59 17.88 2.48
CA ARG A 149 -6.94 18.90 1.49
C ARG A 149 -5.72 19.28 0.65
N LEU A 150 -5.76 18.89 -0.62
CA LEU A 150 -4.85 19.35 -1.65
C LEU A 150 -5.47 20.55 -2.39
N THR A 151 -4.94 21.75 -2.15
CA THR A 151 -5.42 22.99 -2.76
C THR A 151 -4.52 23.40 -3.92
N PHE A 152 -5.12 23.66 -5.07
CA PHE A 152 -4.51 24.30 -6.23
C PHE A 152 -4.98 25.75 -6.31
N GLY A 153 -4.06 26.71 -6.38
CA GLY A 153 -4.41 28.14 -6.46
C GLY A 153 -3.64 28.85 -7.57
N ALA A 154 -4.37 29.45 -8.51
CA ALA A 154 -3.78 30.21 -9.62
C ALA A 154 -3.86 31.73 -9.36
N SER A 155 -2.80 32.44 -9.74
CA SER A 155 -2.79 33.88 -9.99
C SER A 155 -2.41 34.05 -11.47
N GLN A 156 -3.20 34.76 -12.25
CA GLN A 156 -3.12 34.73 -13.72
C GLN A 156 -3.23 36.15 -14.25
N HIS A 157 -2.35 36.52 -15.18
CA HIS A 157 -2.29 37.84 -15.79
C HIS A 157 -2.03 37.68 -17.29
N TYR A 158 -2.77 38.39 -18.15
CA TYR A 158 -2.57 38.33 -19.61
C TYR A 158 -1.85 39.56 -20.17
N THR A 159 -1.64 40.59 -19.34
CA THR A 159 -0.90 41.80 -19.70
C THR A 159 -0.11 42.34 -18.52
N GLU A 160 0.91 43.14 -18.80
CA GLU A 160 1.64 43.88 -17.78
C GLU A 160 0.89 45.14 -17.30
N GLN A 161 -0.14 45.56 -18.04
CA GLN A 161 -0.91 46.78 -17.79
C GLN A 161 -2.20 46.49 -16.99
N CYS A 162 -3.16 47.41 -17.02
CA CYS A 162 -4.53 47.16 -16.55
C CYS A 162 -5.18 46.05 -17.39
N GLU A 163 -5.94 45.17 -16.73
CA GLU A 163 -6.52 43.97 -17.33
C GLU A 163 -7.95 43.73 -16.80
N ASP A 164 -8.79 43.03 -17.56
CA ASP A 164 -10.07 42.52 -17.03
C ASP A 164 -9.80 41.22 -16.23
N PRO A 165 -10.08 41.18 -14.91
CA PRO A 165 -9.84 39.99 -14.11
C PRO A 165 -10.70 38.78 -14.53
N ASN A 166 -11.73 38.95 -15.37
CA ASN A 166 -12.60 37.89 -15.87
C ASN A 166 -12.35 37.55 -17.36
N ALA A 167 -11.28 38.08 -17.96
CA ALA A 167 -10.96 37.85 -19.37
C ALA A 167 -10.89 36.34 -19.69
N PRO A 168 -11.53 35.86 -20.78
CA PRO A 168 -11.70 34.43 -21.05
C PRO A 168 -10.37 33.67 -21.27
N GLU A 169 -9.30 34.38 -21.63
CA GLU A 169 -7.93 33.89 -21.76
C GLU A 169 -7.23 33.61 -20.42
N LEU A 170 -7.77 34.07 -19.28
CA LEU A 170 -7.24 33.79 -17.96
C LEU A 170 -7.70 32.40 -17.49
N TRP A 171 -6.93 31.37 -17.85
CA TRP A 171 -7.20 30.01 -17.38
C TRP A 171 -5.96 29.11 -17.23
N THR A 172 -6.07 28.18 -16.27
CA THR A 172 -5.21 27.02 -16.09
C THR A 172 -6.09 25.81 -15.79
N ARG A 173 -5.83 24.70 -16.45
CA ARG A 173 -6.53 23.42 -16.26
C ARG A 173 -5.57 22.40 -15.68
N ILE A 174 -5.93 21.79 -14.57
CA ILE A 174 -5.29 20.54 -14.11
C ILE A 174 -6.02 19.39 -14.80
N ASP A 175 -5.30 18.39 -15.29
CA ASP A 175 -5.92 17.17 -15.79
C ASP A 175 -6.11 16.20 -14.62
N PRO A 176 -7.35 15.95 -14.16
CA PRO A 176 -7.58 15.11 -12.99
C PRO A 176 -7.52 13.61 -13.33
N VAL A 177 -7.49 13.22 -14.61
CA VAL A 177 -7.38 11.82 -15.04
C VAL A 177 -5.91 11.44 -15.19
N ALA A 178 -5.08 12.33 -15.74
CA ALA A 178 -3.63 12.12 -15.84
C ALA A 178 -2.90 12.36 -14.51
N SER A 179 -3.35 13.32 -13.69
CA SER A 179 -2.76 13.56 -12.36
C SER A 179 -3.15 12.46 -11.36
N THR A 180 -2.17 11.91 -10.66
CA THR A 180 -2.34 10.86 -9.63
C THR A 180 -1.74 11.26 -8.29
N ILE A 181 -2.29 10.72 -7.21
CA ILE A 181 -1.61 10.64 -5.93
C ILE A 181 -1.22 9.18 -5.73
N ARG A 182 0.02 8.94 -5.30
CA ARG A 182 0.50 7.63 -4.83
C ARG A 182 0.77 7.69 -3.34
N LEU A 183 0.34 6.65 -2.61
CA LEU A 183 0.71 6.36 -1.23
C LEU A 183 1.46 5.04 -1.18
N GLU A 184 2.61 5.02 -0.52
CA GLU A 184 3.40 3.82 -0.22
C GLU A 184 3.66 3.75 1.29
N GLY A 185 3.46 2.59 1.89
CA GLY A 185 3.41 2.49 3.34
C GLY A 185 3.37 1.07 3.89
N THR A 186 3.23 0.99 5.21
CA THR A 186 2.96 -0.25 5.95
C THR A 186 1.55 -0.19 6.52
N LEU A 187 0.82 -1.31 6.47
CA LEU A 187 -0.40 -1.42 7.27
C LEU A 187 -0.02 -1.59 8.75
N ALA A 188 -0.70 -0.83 9.60
CA ALA A 188 -0.57 -0.85 11.04
C ALA A 188 -1.12 -2.17 11.62
N SER A 189 -0.54 -2.64 12.73
CA SER A 189 -1.18 -3.72 13.50
C SER A 189 -2.48 -3.21 14.12
N ILE A 190 -3.57 -3.97 13.99
CA ILE A 190 -4.90 -3.53 14.46
C ILE A 190 -5.26 -4.10 15.84
N GLU A 191 -5.96 -3.29 16.64
CA GLU A 191 -6.69 -3.72 17.84
C GLU A 191 -8.21 -3.65 17.59
N PRO A 192 -8.79 -4.62 16.86
CA PRO A 192 -10.14 -4.51 16.35
C PRO A 192 -11.20 -4.62 17.46
N ARG A 193 -12.25 -3.80 17.35
CA ARG A 193 -13.47 -3.84 18.15
C ARG A 193 -14.68 -3.98 17.24
N LEU A 194 -15.74 -4.64 17.71
CA LEU A 194 -16.95 -4.83 16.89
C LEU A 194 -17.66 -3.49 16.58
N SER A 195 -17.65 -2.54 17.52
CA SER A 195 -18.10 -1.15 17.28
C SER A 195 -17.34 -0.43 16.17
N GLN A 196 -16.10 -0.84 15.89
CA GLN A 196 -15.20 -0.22 14.93
C GLN A 196 -15.15 -0.96 13.57
N LEU A 197 -16.09 -1.86 13.28
CA LEU A 197 -16.11 -2.63 12.02
C LEU A 197 -16.04 -1.76 10.76
N SER A 198 -16.61 -0.55 10.76
CA SER A 198 -16.51 0.40 9.64
C SER A 198 -15.13 1.06 9.50
N ASN A 199 -14.32 1.11 10.57
CA ASN A 199 -12.92 1.54 10.53
C ASN A 199 -11.96 0.38 10.20
N LEU A 200 -12.45 -0.86 10.28
CA LEU A 200 -11.73 -2.05 9.82
C LEU A 200 -11.99 -2.26 8.32
N MET A 201 -13.25 -2.24 7.90
CA MET A 201 -13.67 -2.22 6.49
C MET A 201 -13.55 -0.80 5.91
N ASP A 202 -12.33 -0.25 5.96
CA ASP A 202 -12.07 1.16 5.71
C ASP A 202 -11.94 1.50 4.23
N ARG A 203 -12.93 2.23 3.70
CA ARG A 203 -12.92 2.82 2.34
C ARG A 203 -11.69 3.68 2.04
N LYS A 204 -11.00 4.19 3.07
CA LYS A 204 -9.81 5.04 2.94
C LYS A 204 -8.53 4.26 2.58
N LEU A 205 -8.60 2.93 2.44
CA LEU A 205 -7.47 2.09 2.00
C LEU A 205 -7.20 2.12 0.48
N TRP A 206 -8.09 2.69 -0.33
CA TRP A 206 -8.00 2.80 -1.80
C TRP A 206 -8.02 1.43 -2.53
N GLY A 207 -8.42 1.45 -3.81
CA GLY A 207 -8.54 0.22 -4.60
C GLY A 207 -9.66 -0.71 -4.09
N PRO A 208 -9.73 -1.95 -4.58
CA PRO A 208 -10.71 -2.93 -4.12
C PRO A 208 -10.37 -3.44 -2.71
N PHE A 209 -11.39 -3.62 -1.88
CA PHE A 209 -11.25 -4.27 -0.57
C PHE A 209 -11.16 -5.79 -0.75
N GLU A 210 -10.14 -6.42 -0.18
CA GLU A 210 -9.86 -7.85 -0.37
C GLU A 210 -10.36 -8.68 0.83
N LEU A 211 -11.53 -9.31 0.67
CA LEU A 211 -12.17 -10.12 1.72
C LEU A 211 -12.06 -11.61 1.41
N SER A 212 -11.77 -12.42 2.42
CA SER A 212 -11.83 -13.88 2.35
C SER A 212 -12.96 -14.44 3.19
N LEU A 213 -13.84 -15.24 2.58
CA LEU A 213 -14.93 -15.93 3.27
C LEU A 213 -14.52 -17.37 3.58
N VAL A 214 -14.52 -17.74 4.85
CA VAL A 214 -13.95 -18.99 5.34
C VAL A 214 -15.03 -19.84 6.00
N THR A 215 -15.25 -21.06 5.51
CA THR A 215 -16.23 -21.99 6.09
C THR A 215 -15.57 -23.08 6.93
N GLY A 216 -16.21 -23.49 8.04
CA GLY A 216 -15.78 -24.67 8.81
C GLY A 216 -15.94 -26.02 8.10
N THR A 217 -16.52 -26.02 6.89
CA THR A 217 -16.77 -27.20 6.04
C THR A 217 -16.25 -26.98 4.62
N THR A 218 -15.88 -28.07 3.96
CA THR A 218 -15.61 -28.13 2.51
C THR A 218 -16.85 -28.41 1.68
N LEU A 219 -17.87 -29.02 2.28
CA LEU A 219 -19.17 -29.31 1.66
C LEU A 219 -20.12 -28.16 1.97
N LEU A 220 -20.39 -27.32 0.96
CA LEU A 220 -21.34 -26.23 1.06
C LEU A 220 -22.78 -26.76 0.90
N GLU A 221 -23.68 -26.16 1.65
CA GLU A 221 -25.13 -26.40 1.65
C GLU A 221 -25.82 -25.04 1.51
N ASP A 222 -27.12 -25.02 1.20
CA ASP A 222 -27.90 -23.79 0.99
C ASP A 222 -27.76 -22.79 2.15
N LYS A 223 -27.67 -23.26 3.39
CA LYS A 223 -27.43 -22.42 4.59
C LYS A 223 -26.10 -21.66 4.51
N HIS A 224 -25.04 -22.30 4.03
CA HIS A 224 -23.73 -21.69 3.88
C HIS A 224 -23.73 -20.63 2.77
N LEU A 225 -24.44 -20.89 1.67
CA LEU A 225 -24.62 -19.91 0.59
C LEU A 225 -25.45 -18.70 1.07
N ARG A 226 -26.49 -18.93 1.89
CA ARG A 226 -27.30 -17.87 2.51
C ARG A 226 -26.47 -17.00 3.46
N TRP A 227 -25.71 -17.58 4.38
CA TRP A 227 -24.84 -16.83 5.29
C TRP A 227 -23.74 -16.08 4.53
N GLY A 228 -23.05 -16.75 3.59
CA GLY A 228 -22.02 -16.14 2.76
C GLY A 228 -22.57 -14.97 1.92
N SER A 229 -23.81 -15.06 1.43
CA SER A 229 -24.51 -13.98 0.73
C SER A 229 -24.80 -12.78 1.65
N LEU A 230 -25.30 -13.01 2.87
CA LEU A 230 -25.52 -11.95 3.87
C LEU A 230 -24.21 -11.22 4.20
N ILE A 231 -23.11 -11.96 4.39
CA ILE A 231 -21.78 -11.38 4.67
C ILE A 231 -21.26 -10.60 3.45
N SER A 232 -21.41 -11.16 2.25
CA SER A 232 -21.00 -10.50 0.99
C SER A 232 -21.79 -9.22 0.69
N GLN A 233 -23.02 -9.10 1.19
CA GLN A 233 -23.84 -7.88 1.12
C GLN A 233 -23.55 -6.91 2.26
N GLY A 234 -23.18 -7.41 3.44
CA GLY A 234 -22.86 -6.61 4.63
C GLY A 234 -21.55 -5.84 4.59
N ALA A 235 -20.52 -6.41 3.96
CA ALA A 235 -19.22 -5.77 3.78
C ALA A 235 -19.26 -4.51 2.88
N PRO A 236 -19.82 -4.53 1.65
CA PRO A 236 -19.81 -3.35 0.77
C PRO A 236 -20.67 -2.19 1.31
N LEU A 237 -21.66 -2.47 2.15
CA LEU A 237 -22.45 -1.44 2.86
C LEU A 237 -21.65 -0.62 3.88
N ARG A 238 -20.42 -1.03 4.24
CA ARG A 238 -19.47 -0.26 5.05
C ARG A 238 -18.38 0.42 4.22
N LEU A 239 -18.27 0.05 2.95
CA LEU A 239 -17.21 0.46 2.03
C LEU A 239 -17.63 1.61 1.09
N ASP A 240 -18.86 2.11 1.18
CA ASP A 240 -19.38 3.24 0.41
C ASP A 240 -19.03 3.19 -1.10
N TYR A 241 -19.44 2.10 -1.75
CA TYR A 241 -19.19 1.82 -3.18
C TYR A 241 -17.74 1.54 -3.57
N VAL A 242 -16.79 1.46 -2.63
CA VAL A 242 -15.47 0.86 -2.91
C VAL A 242 -15.68 -0.61 -3.32
N PRO A 243 -15.11 -1.09 -4.45
CA PRO A 243 -15.31 -2.45 -4.92
C PRO A 243 -14.86 -3.50 -3.89
N LEU A 244 -15.60 -4.60 -3.80
CA LEU A 244 -15.29 -5.71 -2.90
C LEU A 244 -14.89 -6.96 -3.70
N ASN A 245 -13.66 -7.41 -3.50
CA ASN A 245 -13.16 -8.66 -4.06
C ASN A 245 -13.31 -9.79 -3.03
N VAL A 246 -14.23 -10.71 -3.29
CA VAL A 246 -14.56 -11.83 -2.39
C VAL A 246 -13.88 -13.11 -2.87
N ARG A 247 -13.19 -13.81 -1.96
CA ARG A 247 -12.63 -15.15 -2.22
C ARG A 247 -13.05 -16.14 -1.13
N TRP A 248 -13.80 -17.18 -1.52
CA TRP A 248 -14.15 -18.28 -0.60
C TRP A 248 -13.01 -19.31 -0.48
N LEU A 249 -12.87 -19.89 0.71
CA LEU A 249 -12.06 -21.09 0.99
C LEU A 249 -12.61 -21.85 2.22
N PRO A 250 -12.38 -23.17 2.34
CA PRO A 250 -12.58 -23.86 3.61
C PRO A 250 -11.49 -23.47 4.64
N ALA A 251 -11.81 -23.60 5.92
CA ALA A 251 -10.82 -23.49 7.00
C ALA A 251 -9.90 -24.72 7.02
N GLU A 252 -8.61 -24.50 7.27
CA GLU A 252 -7.61 -25.55 7.41
C GLU A 252 -7.02 -25.59 8.82
N GLN A 253 -6.54 -26.76 9.24
CA GLN A 253 -5.82 -26.94 10.51
C GLN A 253 -4.30 -26.93 10.26
N HIS A 254 -3.53 -26.36 11.19
CA HIS A 254 -2.07 -26.50 11.14
C HIS A 254 -1.65 -27.98 11.14
N THR A 255 -0.76 -28.34 10.21
CA THR A 255 -0.19 -29.69 10.13
C THR A 255 0.61 -30.03 11.39
N LYS A 256 0.62 -31.32 11.77
CA LYS A 256 1.10 -31.79 13.10
C LYS A 256 2.52 -31.30 13.46
N ASP A 257 3.39 -31.15 12.47
CA ASP A 257 4.80 -30.75 12.66
C ASP A 257 4.98 -29.29 13.12
N GLN A 258 4.07 -28.40 12.72
CA GLN A 258 4.12 -26.98 13.08
C GLN A 258 3.67 -26.68 14.53
N THR A 259 3.02 -27.65 15.19
CA THR A 259 2.16 -27.41 16.35
C THR A 259 2.86 -27.09 17.68
N LYS A 260 4.16 -27.35 17.82
CA LYS A 260 4.88 -27.15 19.10
C LYS A 260 5.54 -25.78 19.25
N ARG A 261 6.06 -25.18 18.18
CA ARG A 261 6.74 -23.87 18.23
C ARG A 261 5.82 -22.68 17.94
N ARG A 262 4.78 -22.85 17.11
CA ARG A 262 3.91 -21.72 16.71
C ARG A 262 2.83 -21.35 17.72
N ARG A 263 2.43 -22.23 18.65
CA ARG A 263 1.18 -22.04 19.43
C ARG A 263 1.21 -21.01 20.56
N GLN A 264 2.38 -20.59 21.06
CA GLN A 264 2.44 -19.71 22.22
C GLN A 264 2.14 -18.26 21.82
N GLY A 265 1.12 -17.65 22.44
CA GLY A 265 0.68 -16.27 22.14
C GLY A 265 -0.28 -16.11 20.95
N ARG A 266 -0.57 -17.18 20.19
CA ARG A 266 -1.54 -17.15 19.09
C ARG A 266 -2.99 -17.18 19.57
N ARG A 267 -3.85 -16.42 18.90
CA ARG A 267 -5.30 -16.31 19.13
C ARG A 267 -6.05 -17.50 18.51
N PHE A 268 -5.63 -18.01 17.36
CA PHE A 268 -6.26 -19.13 16.66
C PHE A 268 -5.28 -20.31 16.46
N PRO A 269 -4.71 -20.90 17.53
CA PRO A 269 -3.60 -21.87 17.48
C PRO A 269 -3.94 -23.26 16.88
N ARG A 270 -5.16 -23.44 16.37
CA ARG A 270 -5.60 -24.64 15.61
C ARG A 270 -5.85 -24.34 14.13
N MET A 271 -6.03 -23.08 13.73
CA MET A 271 -6.37 -22.66 12.37
C MET A 271 -5.11 -22.27 11.59
N ALA A 272 -4.91 -22.83 10.41
CA ALA A 272 -3.90 -22.36 9.46
C ALA A 272 -4.39 -21.05 8.82
N GLN A 273 -3.49 -20.07 8.70
CA GLN A 273 -3.83 -18.71 8.20
C GLN A 273 -2.93 -18.28 7.03
N GLU A 274 -2.03 -19.14 6.57
CA GLU A 274 -1.13 -18.89 5.44
C GLU A 274 -1.89 -18.50 4.16
N ALA A 275 -3.09 -19.06 3.94
CA ALA A 275 -3.94 -18.70 2.82
C ALA A 275 -4.63 -17.33 2.98
N LEU A 276 -4.69 -16.76 4.18
CA LEU A 276 -5.41 -15.52 4.51
C LEU A 276 -4.54 -14.26 4.50
N VAL A 277 -3.21 -14.41 4.52
CA VAL A 277 -2.25 -13.29 4.51
C VAL A 277 -2.55 -12.32 3.35
N GLY A 278 -2.53 -11.02 3.64
CA GLY A 278 -2.86 -9.95 2.70
C GLY A 278 -4.36 -9.76 2.43
N ARG A 279 -5.24 -10.32 3.28
CA ARG A 279 -6.70 -10.17 3.18
C ARG A 279 -7.34 -10.12 4.57
N ASP A 280 -8.37 -9.31 4.71
CA ASP A 280 -9.28 -9.45 5.84
C ASP A 280 -10.17 -10.69 5.63
N ALA A 281 -10.60 -11.34 6.72
CA ALA A 281 -11.25 -12.64 6.67
C ALA A 281 -12.51 -12.72 7.54
N VAL A 282 -13.50 -13.50 7.09
CA VAL A 282 -14.70 -13.86 7.87
C VAL A 282 -14.81 -15.38 7.96
N LEU A 283 -14.58 -15.94 9.15
CA LEU A 283 -14.86 -17.34 9.47
C LEU A 283 -16.31 -17.51 9.89
N PHE A 284 -17.08 -18.34 9.19
CA PHE A 284 -18.49 -18.54 9.49
C PHE A 284 -18.94 -20.00 9.43
N GLY A 285 -19.97 -20.29 10.23
CA GLY A 285 -20.55 -21.62 10.43
C GLY A 285 -20.98 -21.81 11.89
N THR A 286 -21.70 -22.90 12.16
CA THR A 286 -22.10 -23.28 13.52
C THR A 286 -20.89 -23.58 14.41
N ARG A 287 -21.06 -23.49 15.73
CA ARG A 287 -20.07 -23.91 16.73
C ARG A 287 -19.51 -25.31 16.45
N LYS A 288 -20.35 -26.22 15.95
CA LYS A 288 -19.94 -27.60 15.60
C LYS A 288 -19.01 -27.64 14.39
N GLU A 289 -19.31 -26.86 13.35
CA GLU A 289 -18.47 -26.74 12.14
C GLU A 289 -17.16 -25.99 12.45
N LEU A 290 -17.16 -25.01 13.36
CA LEU A 290 -15.97 -24.21 13.71
C LEU A 290 -15.08 -24.82 14.81
N ALA A 291 -15.61 -25.72 15.65
CA ALA A 291 -14.88 -26.35 16.76
C ALA A 291 -13.49 -26.96 16.43
N PRO A 292 -13.21 -27.51 15.22
CA PRO A 292 -11.87 -27.98 14.86
C PRO A 292 -10.82 -26.86 14.81
N PHE A 293 -11.22 -25.62 14.50
CA PHE A 293 -10.33 -24.49 14.21
C PHE A 293 -10.18 -23.52 15.40
N LEU A 294 -11.13 -23.57 16.34
CA LEU A 294 -11.15 -22.76 17.56
C LEU A 294 -10.57 -23.53 18.77
N THR A 295 -10.07 -22.82 19.78
CA THR A 295 -9.77 -23.45 21.08
C THR A 295 -11.06 -23.89 21.77
N SER A 296 -10.96 -24.81 22.76
CA SER A 296 -12.13 -25.23 23.54
C SER A 296 -12.74 -24.06 24.32
N GLU A 297 -11.93 -23.09 24.74
CA GLU A 297 -12.38 -21.86 25.38
C GLU A 297 -13.18 -20.98 24.40
N GLN A 298 -12.63 -20.67 23.23
CA GLN A 298 -13.33 -19.90 22.18
C GLN A 298 -14.66 -20.57 21.78
N ALA A 299 -14.64 -21.88 21.55
CA ALA A 299 -15.85 -22.63 21.21
C ALA A 299 -16.89 -22.59 22.33
N SER A 300 -16.48 -22.51 23.61
CA SER A 300 -17.39 -22.41 24.75
C SER A 300 -18.08 -21.05 24.90
N ARG A 301 -17.49 -19.97 24.35
CA ARG A 301 -18.09 -18.62 24.33
C ARG A 301 -19.25 -18.50 23.33
N ILE A 302 -19.29 -19.36 22.31
CA ILE A 302 -20.39 -19.42 21.34
C ILE A 302 -21.59 -20.12 22.02
N VAL A 303 -22.38 -19.35 22.79
CA VAL A 303 -23.58 -19.81 23.51
C VAL A 303 -24.90 -19.45 22.82
N GLY A 304 -24.85 -18.52 21.88
CA GLY A 304 -25.97 -18.08 21.04
C GLY A 304 -25.45 -17.51 19.72
N ALA A 305 -26.20 -16.61 19.08
CA ALA A 305 -25.73 -15.82 17.94
C ALA A 305 -24.49 -15.00 18.33
N TYR A 306 -23.38 -15.18 17.63
CA TYR A 306 -22.06 -14.78 18.09
C TYR A 306 -21.24 -14.08 17.00
N LEU A 307 -20.64 -12.95 17.36
CA LEU A 307 -19.67 -12.21 16.58
C LEU A 307 -18.40 -12.00 17.41
N SER A 308 -17.22 -12.18 16.82
CA SER A 308 -15.97 -11.72 17.42
C SER A 308 -14.93 -11.33 16.38
N VAL A 309 -14.17 -10.28 16.62
CA VAL A 309 -13.11 -9.79 15.74
C VAL A 309 -11.76 -9.77 16.45
N ALA A 310 -10.72 -10.21 15.74
CA ALA A 310 -9.34 -10.27 16.23
C ALA A 310 -8.37 -10.06 15.06
N PRO A 311 -7.13 -9.61 15.28
CA PRO A 311 -6.10 -9.65 14.24
C PRO A 311 -5.79 -11.11 13.86
N LEU A 312 -5.37 -11.34 12.62
CA LEU A 312 -4.75 -12.60 12.21
C LEU A 312 -3.42 -12.80 12.97
N ASP A 313 -3.08 -14.04 13.27
CA ASP A 313 -1.85 -14.41 13.97
C ASP A 313 -0.61 -14.35 13.06
N ASP A 314 -0.80 -14.63 11.76
CA ASP A 314 0.27 -14.58 10.74
C ASP A 314 0.34 -13.22 10.01
N ASP A 315 -0.68 -12.37 10.16
CA ASP A 315 -0.76 -11.04 9.53
C ASP A 315 -1.56 -10.04 10.42
N PRO A 316 -0.96 -9.48 11.49
CA PRO A 316 -1.69 -8.67 12.48
C PRO A 316 -2.26 -7.34 11.97
N ALA A 317 -1.97 -6.97 10.72
CA ALA A 317 -2.58 -5.82 10.06
C ALA A 317 -3.99 -6.11 9.51
N HIS A 318 -4.35 -7.37 9.36
CA HIS A 318 -5.63 -7.85 8.85
C HIS A 318 -6.44 -8.56 9.94
N PHE A 319 -7.77 -8.51 9.85
CA PHE A 319 -8.66 -9.11 10.85
C PHE A 319 -9.23 -10.46 10.43
N LEU A 320 -9.53 -11.28 11.44
CA LEU A 320 -10.47 -12.38 11.38
C LEU A 320 -11.74 -12.02 12.16
N LEU A 321 -12.85 -11.86 11.44
CA LEU A 321 -14.19 -11.81 12.01
C LEU A 321 -14.74 -13.25 12.08
N VAL A 322 -15.25 -13.66 13.23
CA VAL A 322 -15.94 -14.94 13.42
C VAL A 322 -17.43 -14.66 13.53
N ILE A 323 -18.24 -15.35 12.73
CA ILE A 323 -19.70 -15.27 12.74
C ILE A 323 -20.26 -16.67 12.99
N SER A 324 -20.87 -16.89 14.15
CA SER A 324 -21.26 -18.24 14.59
C SER A 324 -22.56 -18.26 15.40
N GLY A 325 -22.94 -19.47 15.78
CA GLY A 325 -24.17 -19.81 16.48
C GLY A 325 -24.13 -21.26 16.93
N THR A 326 -24.91 -21.64 17.93
CA THR A 326 -25.06 -23.04 18.34
C THR A 326 -25.87 -23.87 17.34
N ASN A 327 -26.70 -23.19 16.54
CA ASN A 327 -27.55 -23.72 15.49
C ASN A 327 -27.61 -22.77 14.28
N ASP A 328 -28.22 -23.23 13.19
CA ASP A 328 -28.23 -22.52 11.91
C ASP A 328 -28.95 -21.15 11.96
N ALA A 329 -29.99 -21.01 12.77
CA ALA A 329 -30.74 -19.75 12.92
C ALA A 329 -29.94 -18.68 13.68
N GLU A 330 -29.12 -19.08 14.65
CA GLU A 330 -28.22 -18.18 15.37
C GLU A 330 -27.06 -17.68 14.48
N VAL A 331 -26.50 -18.54 13.63
CA VAL A 331 -25.50 -18.13 12.62
C VAL A 331 -26.13 -17.13 11.65
N GLU A 332 -27.37 -17.38 11.21
CA GLU A 332 -28.08 -16.45 10.34
C GLU A 332 -28.37 -15.11 11.02
N LEU A 333 -28.78 -15.12 12.29
CA LEU A 333 -29.01 -13.89 13.07
C LEU A 333 -27.71 -13.08 13.21
N ALA A 334 -26.58 -13.73 13.50
CA ALA A 334 -25.27 -13.07 13.58
C ALA A 334 -24.83 -12.50 12.22
N ALA A 335 -24.99 -13.26 11.13
CA ALA A 335 -24.69 -12.80 9.77
C ALA A 335 -25.60 -11.64 9.33
N THR A 336 -26.87 -11.66 9.74
CA THR A 336 -27.85 -10.59 9.49
C THR A 336 -27.53 -9.34 10.30
N ALA A 337 -27.17 -9.47 11.58
CA ALA A 337 -26.72 -8.35 12.40
C ALA A 337 -25.46 -7.71 11.82
N PHE A 338 -24.49 -8.51 11.37
CA PHE A 338 -23.35 -8.02 10.61
C PHE A 338 -23.80 -7.32 9.31
N ALA A 339 -24.77 -7.86 8.56
CA ALA A 339 -25.20 -7.29 7.28
C ALA A 339 -25.78 -5.87 7.39
N PHE A 340 -26.36 -5.49 8.53
CA PHE A 340 -26.89 -4.15 8.75
C PHE A 340 -25.83 -3.19 9.34
N PRO A 341 -25.39 -2.14 8.61
CA PRO A 341 -24.33 -1.23 9.08
C PRO A 341 -24.74 -0.38 10.29
N ASN A 342 -26.05 -0.18 10.51
CA ASN A 342 -26.59 0.64 11.60
C ASN A 342 -26.75 -0.13 12.93
N VAL A 343 -26.33 -1.40 13.00
CA VAL A 343 -26.35 -2.16 14.26
C VAL A 343 -25.24 -1.66 15.17
N ALA A 344 -25.63 -1.17 16.35
CA ALA A 344 -24.68 -0.78 17.40
C ALA A 344 -24.07 -2.03 18.03
N PHE A 345 -22.77 -2.23 17.81
CA PHE A 345 -22.00 -3.30 18.44
C PHE A 345 -21.29 -2.81 19.71
N PRO A 346 -20.96 -3.72 20.66
CA PRO A 346 -20.24 -3.34 21.86
C PRO A 346 -18.81 -2.85 21.57
N GLU A 347 -18.27 -2.04 22.47
CA GLU A 347 -16.87 -1.60 22.54
C GLU A 347 -15.91 -2.74 22.97
N ALA A 348 -16.15 -3.95 22.44
CA ALA A 348 -15.50 -5.20 22.80
C ALA A 348 -15.06 -5.96 21.54
N PRO A 349 -14.08 -6.89 21.65
CA PRO A 349 -13.69 -7.76 20.54
C PRO A 349 -14.70 -8.88 20.28
N GLU A 350 -15.64 -9.16 21.18
CA GLU A 350 -16.64 -10.23 21.05
C GLU A 350 -18.01 -9.80 21.62
N SER A 351 -19.10 -10.36 21.06
CA SER A 351 -20.45 -10.24 21.59
C SER A 351 -20.73 -11.41 22.55
N MET A 352 -21.30 -11.10 23.73
CA MET A 352 -21.77 -12.10 24.70
C MET A 352 -23.17 -12.61 24.37
#